data_AF-A0A2J7YP48-F1
#
_entry.id   AF-A0A2J7YP48-F1
#
_cell.length_a   1.000
_cell.length_b   1.000
_cell.length_c   1.000
_cell.angle_alpha   90.00
_cell.angle_beta   90.00
_cell.angle_gamma   90.00
#
_symmetry.space_group_name_H-M   'P 1'
#
loop_
_entity.id
_entity.type
_entity.pdbx_description
1 polymer ?
#
loop_
_entity_poly.entity_id
_entity_poly.type
_entity_poly.pdbx_seq_one_letter_code
_entity_poly.pdbx_strand_id
1 'polypeptide(L)' 'MTELEEKNSVAIASNESFGGWTKTFTDPRRCAAIVDRLTFNGAIIETGTQSYRLAHTKAQQQIKAVP' A
#
# COMPACT_ATOMS: atom_id res chain seq x y z
N MET A 1 25.43 -15.68 -12.82
CA MET A 1 24.64 -15.42 -11.60
C MET A 1 24.61 -13.91 -11.39
N THR A 2 23.44 -13.38 -11.02
CA THR A 2 23.29 -12.09 -10.30
C THR A 2 23.33 -10.78 -11.11
N GLU A 3 22.30 -10.51 -11.92
CA GLU A 3 22.02 -9.13 -12.40
C GLU A 3 20.71 -8.55 -11.82
N LEU A 4 19.97 -9.35 -11.07
CA LEU A 4 18.66 -9.01 -10.50
C LEU A 4 18.70 -8.89 -8.97
N GLU A 5 19.85 -8.52 -8.41
CA GLU A 5 19.91 -8.10 -7.01
C GLU A 5 19.29 -6.71 -6.85
N GLU A 6 18.64 -6.50 -5.71
CA GLU A 6 17.98 -5.27 -5.30
C GLU A 6 18.92 -4.06 -5.44
N LYS A 7 18.85 -3.37 -6.58
CA LYS A 7 19.70 -2.19 -6.83
C LYS A 7 19.32 -1.00 -5.96
N ASN A 8 18.08 -0.94 -5.47
CA ASN A 8 17.55 0.12 -4.63
C ASN A 8 16.34 -0.37 -3.82
N SER A 9 16.16 0.18 -2.62
CA SER A 9 14.94 -0.03 -1.83
C SER A 9 13.73 0.67 -2.46
N VAL A 10 12.57 0.02 -2.44
CA VAL A 10 11.30 0.56 -2.92
C VAL A 10 10.26 0.46 -1.81
N ALA A 11 9.46 1.52 -1.63
CA ALA A 11 8.31 1.53 -0.75
C ALA A 11 7.03 1.69 -1.58
N ILE A 12 6.03 0.84 -1.33
CA ILE A 12 4.74 0.86 -2.02
C ILE A 12 3.64 0.92 -0.98
N ALA A 13 2.69 1.84 -1.18
CA ALA A 13 1.44 1.87 -0.44
C ALA A 13 0.31 1.40 -1.36
N SER A 14 -0.49 0.44 -0.90
CA SER A 14 -1.66 -0.04 -1.61
C SER A 14 -2.88 -0.05 -0.69
N ASN A 15 -4.03 0.32 -1.24
CA ASN A 15 -5.33 0.24 -0.59
C ASN A 15 -6.07 -1.06 -0.93
N GLU A 16 -5.49 -1.92 -1.75
CA GLU A 16 -6.04 -3.21 -2.18
C GLU A 16 -5.10 -4.33 -1.72
N SER A 17 -5.69 -5.47 -1.35
CA SER A 17 -4.91 -6.67 -1.03
C SER A 17 -4.20 -7.20 -2.29
N PHE A 18 -3.15 -8.01 -2.12
CA PHE A 18 -2.44 -8.60 -3.26
C PHE A 18 -3.36 -9.39 -4.22
N GLY A 19 -4.45 -9.99 -3.72
CA GLY A 19 -5.45 -10.64 -4.57
C GLY A 19 -6.17 -9.67 -5.51
N GLY A 20 -6.41 -8.44 -5.06
CA GLY A 20 -7.03 -7.36 -5.84
C GLY A 20 -6.15 -6.80 -6.96
N TRP A 21 -4.84 -7.08 -6.94
CA TRP A 21 -3.89 -6.56 -7.92
C TRP A 21 -4.07 -7.14 -9.32
N THR A 22 -4.76 -8.28 -9.45
CA THR A 22 -5.16 -8.85 -10.76
C THR A 22 -6.04 -7.91 -11.59
N LYS A 23 -6.72 -6.95 -10.95
CA LYS A 23 -7.48 -5.88 -11.64
C LYS A 23 -6.55 -4.89 -12.34
N THR A 24 -5.39 -4.61 -11.74
CA THR A 24 -4.40 -3.64 -12.25
C THR A 24 -3.39 -4.34 -13.18
N PHE A 25 -2.95 -5.55 -12.81
CA PHE A 25 -2.08 -6.40 -13.60
C PHE A 25 -2.92 -7.54 -14.20
N THR A 26 -3.49 -7.27 -15.38
CA THR A 26 -4.43 -8.17 -16.06
C THR A 26 -3.84 -9.52 -16.47
N ASP A 27 -2.51 -9.62 -16.61
CA ASP A 27 -1.83 -10.90 -16.78
C ASP A 27 -1.51 -11.53 -15.40
N PRO A 28 -2.08 -12.71 -15.07
CA PRO A 28 -1.89 -13.32 -13.76
C PRO A 28 -0.44 -13.71 -13.46
N ARG A 29 0.34 -14.08 -14.49
CA ARG A 29 1.75 -14.47 -14.32
C ARG A 29 2.61 -13.25 -13.99
N ARG A 30 2.32 -12.11 -14.63
CA ARG A 30 2.95 -10.82 -14.33
C ARG A 30 2.59 -10.34 -12.93
N CYS A 31 1.33 -10.45 -12.52
CA CYS A 31 0.90 -10.10 -11.17
C CYS A 31 1.65 -10.92 -10.12
N ALA A 32 1.71 -12.24 -10.29
CA ALA A 32 2.43 -13.14 -9.39
C ALA A 32 3.93 -12.82 -9.31
N ALA A 33 4.59 -12.60 -10.46
CA ALA A 33 6.01 -12.27 -10.49
C ALA A 33 6.35 -10.92 -9.83
N ILE A 34 5.44 -9.95 -9.89
CA ILE A 34 5.61 -8.66 -9.20
C ILE A 34 5.45 -8.84 -7.70
N VAL A 35 4.38 -9.51 -7.25
CA VAL A 35 4.15 -9.76 -5.82
C VAL A 35 5.32 -10.55 -5.22
N ASP A 36 5.77 -11.60 -5.89
CA ASP A 36 6.93 -12.40 -5.49
C ASP A 36 8.16 -11.52 -5.21
N ARG A 37 8.54 -10.68 -6.20
CA ARG A 37 9.68 -9.77 -6.06
C ARG A 37 9.52 -8.71 -4.96
N LEU A 38 8.31 -8.19 -4.76
CA LEU A 38 8.04 -7.18 -3.73
C LEU A 38 8.04 -7.76 -2.32
N THR A 39 7.67 -9.03 -2.18
CA THR A 39 7.67 -9.74 -0.89
C THR A 39 9.00 -10.38 -0.56
N PHE A 40 9.85 -10.62 -1.56
CA PHE A 40 11.21 -11.10 -1.35
C PHE A 40 12.02 -10.09 -0.55
N ASN A 41 12.45 -10.47 0.66
CA ASN A 41 13.19 -9.61 1.59
C ASN A 41 12.46 -8.29 1.99
N GLY A 42 11.15 -8.22 1.75
CA GLY A 42 10.32 -7.05 2.06
C GLY A 42 9.63 -7.14 3.42
N ALA A 43 9.35 -5.99 4.02
CA ALA A 43 8.49 -5.89 5.22
C ALA A 43 7.08 -5.46 4.82
N ILE A 44 6.08 -6.27 5.17
CA ILE A 44 4.67 -5.93 4.99
C ILE A 44 4.17 -5.21 6.23
N ILE A 45 3.68 -3.99 6.07
CA ILE A 45 3.08 -3.19 7.13
C ILE A 45 1.60 -3.02 6.81
N GLU A 46 0.73 -3.66 7.60
CA GLU A 46 -0.71 -3.48 7.49
C GLU A 46 -1.12 -2.17 8.18
N THR A 47 -1.49 -1.17 7.38
CA THR A 47 -2.03 0.08 7.91
C THR A 47 -3.49 -0.14 8.32
N GLY A 48 -3.87 0.31 9.52
CA GLY A 48 -5.24 0.23 9.99
C GLY A 48 -6.24 1.04 9.15
N THR A 49 -7.51 1.00 9.54
CA THR A 49 -8.62 1.62 8.78
C THR A 49 -8.87 3.09 9.15
N GLN A 50 -8.08 3.66 10.04
CA GLN A 50 -8.27 5.02 10.52
C GLN A 50 -7.77 6.04 9.51
N SER A 51 -8.68 6.88 9.01
CA SER A 51 -8.32 8.00 8.12
C SER A 51 -7.90 9.22 8.92
N TYR A 52 -6.62 9.58 8.82
CA TYR A 52 -6.09 10.82 9.39
C TYR A 52 -6.85 12.06 8.91
N ARG A 53 -7.12 12.13 7.59
CA ARG A 53 -7.83 13.26 6.97
C ARG A 53 -9.23 13.42 7.57
N LEU A 54 -9.97 12.32 7.73
CA LEU A 54 -11.32 12.37 8.31
C LEU A 54 -11.29 12.80 9.77
N ALA A 55 -10.38 12.24 10.58
CA ALA A 55 -10.24 12.60 11.98
C ALA A 55 -9.94 14.11 12.14
N HIS A 56 -9.05 14.64 11.31
CA HIS A 56 -8.68 16.05 11.33
C HIS A 56 -9.86 16.96 10.95
N THR A 57 -10.61 16.63 9.89
CA THR A 57 -11.80 17.42 9.51
C THR A 57 -12.88 17.39 10.59
N LYS A 58 -13.13 16.23 11.22
CA LYS A 58 -14.09 16.12 12.33
C LYS A 58 -13.69 17.00 13.52
N ALA A 59 -12.40 17.01 13.88
CA ALA A 59 -11.89 17.86 14.95
C ALA A 59 -12.10 19.35 14.65
N GLN A 60 -11.81 19.80 13.42
CA GLN A 60 -12.04 21.18 13.00
C GLN A 60 -13.53 21.59 13.02
N GLN A 61 -14.43 20.69 12.60
CA GLN A 61 -15.87 20.94 12.68
C GLN A 61 -16.35 21.06 14.12
N GLN A 62 -15.82 20.23 15.02
CA GLN A 62 -16.17 20.29 16.43
C GLN A 62 -15.71 21.58 17.08
N ILE A 63 -14.51 22.09 16.76
CA ILE A 63 -14.01 23.39 17.22
C ILE A 63 -14.94 24.53 16.76
N LYS A 64 -15.41 24.51 15.51
CA LYS A 64 -16.33 25.53 14.99
C LYS A 64 -17.74 25.47 15.57
N ALA A 65 -18.12 24.32 16.15
CA ALA A 65 -19.43 24.10 16.74
C ALA A 65 -19.49 24.43 18.24
N VAL A 66 -18.35 24.77 18.87
CA VAL A 66 -18.32 25.33 20.22
C VAL A 66 -18.71 26.82 20.11
N PRO A 67 -19.81 27.27 20.76
CA PRO A 67 -20.24 28.66 20.74
C PRO A 67 -19.27 29.61 21.43
#